data_AF-A0A523F533-F1
#
_entry.id   AF-A0A523F533-F1
#
_cell.length_a   1.000
_cell.length_b   1.000
_cell.length_c   1.000
_cell.angle_alpha   90.00
_cell.angle_beta   90.00
_cell.angle_gamma   90.00
#
_symmetry.space_group_name_H-M   'P 1'
#
loop_
_entity.id
_entity.type
_entity.pdbx_description
1 polymer ?
#
loop_
_entity_poly.entity_id
_entity_poly.type
_entity_poly.pdbx_seq_one_letter_code
_entity_poly.pdbx_strand_id
1 'polypeptide(L)'
;VGFLIAGMALQAGPTLVAVKLFLVLLVILFTGPVATHALARAALQDKLLPLVVDRSGKLVEGDPEKVAPKVANRQKPAKNGAKPSKR
;
A
#
# COMPACT_ATOMS: atom_id res chain seq x y z
N VAL A 1 -14.24 1.43 -8.39
CA VAL A 1 -14.03 1.78 -9.81
C VAL A 1 -14.12 0.57 -10.73
N GLY A 2 -13.46 -0.55 -10.44
CA GLY A 2 -13.49 -1.74 -11.32
C GLY A 2 -14.90 -2.26 -11.65
N PHE A 3 -15.83 -2.26 -10.68
CA PHE A 3 -17.21 -2.69 -10.91
C PHE A 3 -18.00 -1.77 -11.85
N LEU A 4 -17.70 -0.46 -11.84
CA LEU A 4 -18.31 0.52 -12.74
C LEU A 4 -17.88 0.27 -14.19
N ILE A 5 -16.60 0.02 -14.40
CA ILE A 5 -16.01 -0.29 -15.71
C ILE A 5 -16.55 -1.64 -16.22
N ALA A 6 -16.71 -2.63 -15.34
CA ALA A 6 -17.31 -3.91 -15.70
C ALA A 6 -18.78 -3.78 -16.15
N GLY A 7 -19.57 -2.93 -15.48
CA GLY A 7 -20.94 -2.63 -15.90
C GLY A 7 -21.02 -1.90 -17.26
N MET A 8 -20.12 -0.95 -17.51
CA MET A 8 -20.00 -0.28 -18.80
C MET A 8 -19.55 -1.22 -19.92
N ALA A 9 -18.67 -2.19 -19.63
CA ALA A 9 -18.24 -3.20 -20.59
C ALA A 9 -19.39 -4.17 -20.96
N LEU A 10 -20.25 -4.54 -20.00
CA LEU A 10 -21.46 -5.32 -20.24
C LEU A 10 -22.47 -4.56 -21.11
N GLN A 11 -22.61 -3.25 -20.93
CA GLN A 11 -23.48 -2.41 -21.77
C GLN A 11 -22.91 -2.21 -23.19
N ALA A 12 -21.59 -2.08 -23.33
CA ALA A 12 -20.93 -1.79 -24.61
C ALA A 12 -20.83 -3.00 -25.58
N GLY A 13 -21.14 -4.22 -25.12
CA GLY A 13 -21.08 -5.46 -25.92
C GLY A 13 -19.66 -5.85 -26.36
N PRO A 14 -19.50 -6.91 -27.20
CA PRO A 14 -18.21 -7.40 -27.70
C PRO A 14 -17.64 -6.49 -28.81
N THR A 15 -17.48 -5.21 -28.50
CA THR A 15 -16.97 -4.19 -29.41
C THR A 15 -15.52 -3.83 -29.06
N LEU A 16 -14.85 -3.09 -29.95
CA LEU A 16 -13.53 -2.48 -29.70
C LEU A 16 -13.48 -1.65 -28.41
N VAL A 17 -14.63 -1.19 -27.93
CA VAL A 17 -14.78 -0.44 -26.67
C VAL A 17 -14.49 -1.34 -25.46
N ALA A 18 -14.94 -2.60 -25.45
CA ALA A 18 -14.70 -3.53 -24.35
C ALA A 18 -13.20 -3.83 -24.15
N VAL A 19 -12.44 -3.97 -25.25
CA VAL A 19 -10.98 -4.18 -25.19
C VAL A 19 -10.26 -2.98 -24.56
N LYS A 20 -10.65 -1.75 -24.94
CA LYS A 20 -10.11 -0.53 -24.35
C LYS A 20 -10.44 -0.41 -22.87
N LEU A 21 -11.68 -0.74 -22.47
CA LEU A 21 -12.07 -0.77 -21.06
C LEU A 21 -11.28 -1.80 -20.26
N PHE A 22 -11.01 -2.97 -20.84
CA PHE A 22 -10.20 -4.00 -20.18
C PHE A 22 -8.76 -3.54 -19.93
N LEU A 23 -8.14 -2.86 -20.91
CA LEU A 23 -6.82 -2.25 -20.72
C LEU A 23 -6.82 -1.20 -19.60
N VAL A 24 -7.85 -0.34 -19.54
CA VAL A 24 -7.99 0.66 -18.46
C VAL A 24 -8.19 -0.02 -17.10
N LEU A 25 -9.01 -1.07 -17.02
CA LEU A 25 -9.21 -1.84 -15.80
C LEU A 25 -7.88 -2.39 -15.28
N LEU A 26 -7.08 -2.97 -16.18
CA LEU A 26 -5.77 -3.53 -15.87
C LEU A 26 -4.85 -2.43 -15.34
N VAL A 27 -4.74 -1.30 -16.05
CA VAL A 27 -3.94 -0.15 -15.60
C VAL A 27 -4.35 0.33 -14.21
N ILE A 28 -5.65 0.47 -13.93
CA ILE A 28 -6.15 0.95 -12.63
C ILE A 28 -5.84 -0.05 -11.50
N LEU A 29 -5.99 -1.35 -11.76
CA LEU A 29 -5.68 -2.40 -10.78
C LEU A 29 -4.20 -2.38 -10.37
N PHE A 30 -3.29 -2.12 -11.30
CA PHE A 30 -1.86 -1.98 -10.98
C PHE A 30 -1.51 -0.59 -10.41
N THR A 31 -2.16 0.47 -10.88
CA THR A 31 -1.89 1.84 -10.43
C THR A 31 -2.28 2.03 -8.97
N GLY A 32 -3.35 1.41 -8.48
CA GLY A 32 -3.79 1.50 -7.08
C GLY A 32 -2.70 1.18 -6.04
N PRO A 33 -2.15 -0.05 -6.01
CA PRO A 33 -1.09 -0.42 -5.06
C PRO A 33 0.22 0.35 -5.31
N VAL A 34 0.57 0.64 -6.57
CA VAL A 34 1.79 1.39 -6.92
C VAL A 34 1.71 2.84 -6.43
N ALA A 35 0.60 3.52 -6.70
CA ALA A 35 0.35 4.88 -6.24
C ALA A 35 0.33 4.96 -4.71
N THR A 36 -0.34 4.01 -4.05
CA THR A 36 -0.43 3.98 -2.58
C THR A 36 0.95 3.78 -1.94
N HIS A 37 1.78 2.87 -2.46
CA HIS A 37 3.14 2.67 -1.95
C HIS A 37 4.05 3.88 -2.20
N ALA A 38 3.99 4.47 -3.39
CA ALA A 38 4.77 5.65 -3.73
C ALA A 38 4.36 6.85 -2.86
N LEU A 39 3.05 7.06 -2.67
CA LEU A 39 2.49 8.11 -1.85
C LEU A 39 2.91 7.97 -0.37
N ALA A 40 2.83 6.75 0.19
CA ALA A 40 3.26 6.50 1.56
C ALA A 40 4.75 6.81 1.76
N ARG A 41 5.60 6.41 0.80
CA ARG A 41 7.04 6.72 0.84
C ARG A 41 7.29 8.23 0.73
N ALA A 42 6.58 8.91 -0.17
CA ALA A 42 6.69 10.35 -0.35
C ALA A 42 6.27 11.11 0.92
N ALA A 43 5.16 10.70 1.55
CA ALA A 43 4.70 11.30 2.80
C ALA A 43 5.74 11.17 3.93
N LEU A 44 6.39 10.00 4.04
CA LEU A 44 7.48 9.80 5.01
C LEU A 44 8.73 10.63 4.71
N GLN A 45 9.03 10.87 3.42
CA GLN A 45 10.13 11.75 3.02
C GLN A 45 9.82 13.22 3.32
N ASP A 46 8.56 13.61 3.24
CA ASP A 46 8.07 14.97 3.49
C ASP A 46 7.83 15.26 5.00
N LYS A 47 8.36 14.41 5.89
CA LYS A 47 8.24 14.51 7.36
C LYS A 47 6.80 14.54 7.89
N LEU A 48 5.82 14.04 7.14
CA LEU A 48 4.47 13.83 7.66
C LEU A 48 4.52 12.76 8.75
N LEU A 49 4.25 13.18 9.99
CA LEU A 49 4.24 12.29 11.15
C LEU A 49 2.99 11.41 11.09
N PRO A 50 3.11 10.08 11.14
CA PRO A 50 1.96 9.21 11.14
C PRO A 50 1.17 9.41 12.45
N LEU A 51 -0.16 9.46 12.35
CA LEU A 51 -1.04 9.46 13.51
C LEU A 51 -0.92 8.12 14.22
N VAL A 52 -0.55 8.13 15.50
CA VAL A 52 -0.38 6.92 16.30
C VAL A 52 -1.50 6.88 17.34
N VAL A 53 -2.18 5.74 17.44
CA VAL A 53 -3.14 5.50 18.52
C VAL A 53 -2.39 4.95 19.72
N ASP A 54 -2.43 5.65 20.84
CA ASP A 54 -1.87 5.14 22.09
C ASP A 54 -2.80 4.10 22.74
N ARG A 55 -2.28 3.28 23.67
CA ARG A 55 -3.05 2.22 24.36
C ARG A 55 -4.31 2.73 25.05
N SER A 56 -4.35 4.01 25.39
CA SER A 56 -5.51 4.69 25.98
C SER A 56 -6.56 5.16 24.96
N GLY A 57 -6.42 4.83 23.68
CA GLY A 57 -7.37 5.17 22.62
C GLY A 57 -7.34 6.62 22.16
N LYS A 58 -6.32 7.40 22.56
CA LYS A 58 -6.14 8.79 22.10
C LYS A 58 -5.30 8.84 20.83
N LEU A 59 -5.73 9.67 19.87
CA LEU A 59 -4.95 10.02 18.68
C LEU A 59 -3.84 10.97 19.13
N VAL A 60 -2.59 10.50 19.13
CA VAL A 60 -1.42 11.32 19.43
C VAL A 60 -0.71 11.59 18.11
N GLU A 61 -0.50 12.86 17.81
CA GLU A 61 0.33 13.25 16.68
C GLU A 61 1.74 12.71 16.93
N GLY A 62 2.31 12.00 15.95
CA GLY A 62 3.49 11.18 16.20
C GLY A 62 4.68 12.03 16.65
N ASP A 63 4.97 12.10 17.95
CA ASP A 63 6.13 12.81 18.49
C ASP A 63 7.42 12.33 17.78
N PRO A 64 8.24 13.23 17.20
CA PRO A 64 9.42 12.86 16.41
C PRO A 64 10.44 12.04 17.22
N GLU A 65 10.42 12.16 18.55
CA GLU A 65 11.30 11.44 19.48
C GLU A 65 10.97 9.93 19.60
N LYS A 66 9.69 9.54 19.50
CA LYS A 66 9.25 8.14 19.67
C LYS A 66 9.10 7.36 18.36
N VAL A 67 9.00 8.06 17.22
CA VAL A 67 8.81 7.44 15.90
C VAL A 67 10.14 6.99 15.27
N ALA A 68 11.22 7.77 15.46
CA ALA A 68 12.55 7.46 14.92
C ALA A 68 13.11 6.06 15.27
N PRO A 69 13.01 5.56 16.52
CA PRO A 69 13.54 4.23 16.85
C PRO A 69 12.69 3.05 16.35
N LYS A 70 11.41 3.25 16.00
CA LYS A 70 10.49 2.13 15.71
C LYS A 70 10.23 1.88 14.23
N VAL A 71 10.36 2.88 13.37
CA VAL A 71 10.26 2.71 11.90
C VAL A 71 11.52 2.02 11.34
N ALA A 72 12.71 2.37 11.87
CA ALA A 72 13.99 1.75 11.49
C ALA A 72 14.07 0.24 11.80
N ASN A 73 13.32 -0.24 12.79
CA ASN A 73 13.34 -1.65 13.21
C ASN A 73 12.25 -2.51 12.53
N ARG A 74 11.30 -1.93 11.78
CA ARG A 74 10.23 -2.70 11.10
C ARG A 74 10.56 -3.17 9.69
N GLN A 75 11.62 -2.65 9.07
CA GLN A 75 11.97 -2.94 7.67
C GLN A 75 13.01 -4.05 7.50
N LYS A 76 13.38 -4.76 8.57
CA LYS A 76 14.24 -5.95 8.46
C LYS A 76 13.36 -7.20 8.31
N PRO A 77 13.21 -7.79 7.10
CA PRO A 77 12.54 -9.06 6.95
C PRO A 77 13.41 -10.13 7.63
N ALA A 78 12.73 -11.07 8.29
CA ALA A 78 13.32 -12.27 8.83
C ALA A 78 14.22 -12.96 7.79
N LYS A 79 15.54 -12.90 7.99
CA LYS A 79 16.50 -13.78 7.34
C LYS A 79 17.29 -14.51 8.43
N ASN A 80 16.76 -15.67 8.80
CA ASN A 80 17.42 -16.97 8.65
C ASN A 80 16.96 -17.92 9.75
N GLY A 81 15.97 -18.75 9.42
CA GLY A 81 15.95 -20.11 9.93
C GLY A 81 17.10 -20.87 9.27
N ALA A 82 18.07 -21.31 10.06
CA ALA A 82 18.97 -22.40 9.73
C ALA A 82 19.54 -22.95 11.04
N LYS A 83 18.89 -23.98 11.58
CA LYS A 83 19.49 -24.88 12.57
C LYS A 83 20.52 -25.75 11.83
N PRO A 84 21.76 -25.85 12.33
CA PRO A 84 22.32 -27.17 12.67
C PRO A 84 23.06 -27.09 14.02
N SER A 85 22.80 -27.97 14.98
CA SER A 85 23.42 -29.29 15.16
C SER A 85 24.96 -29.26 15.24
N LYS A 86 25.48 -29.93 16.29
CA LYS A 86 26.89 -30.20 16.69
C LYS A 86 27.50 -29.09 17.58
N ARG A 87 28.08 -29.39 18.74
CA ARG A 87 28.54 -30.64 19.37
C ARG A 87 28.59 -30.43 20.88
#